data_AF-A0A963XUA7-F1
#
_entry.id   AF-A0A963XUA7-F1
#
_cell.length_a   1.000
_cell.length_b   1.000
_cell.length_c   1.000
_cell.angle_alpha   90.00
_cell.angle_beta   90.00
_cell.angle_gamma   90.00
#
_symmetry.space_group_name_H-M   'P 1'
#
loop_
_entity.id
_entity.type
_entity.pdbx_description
1 polymer ?
#
loop_
_entity_poly.entity_id
_entity_poly.type
_entity_poly.pdbx_seq_one_letter_code
_entity_poly.pdbx_strand_id
1 'polypeptide(L)'
;MLDIGWSELLVIGVVALIVVGPKDLPVMFRTLGRFTAKARAMGREFQRAMDDAARESGVKETADDLRKMTSKNALGLDALDKAASKFEKW
;
A
#
# COMPACT_ATOMS: atom_id res chain seq x y z
N MET A 1 -8.89 15.97 -7.23
CA MET A 1 -10.26 15.84 -6.68
C MET A 1 -10.90 14.65 -7.38
N LEU A 2 -11.08 13.53 -6.69
CA LEU A 2 -11.93 12.44 -7.18
C LEU A 2 -13.34 12.78 -6.73
N ASP A 3 -13.99 13.68 -7.47
CA ASP A 3 -15.40 14.00 -7.25
C ASP A 3 -16.24 12.91 -7.90
N ILE A 4 -16.09 11.69 -7.38
CA ILE A 4 -16.87 10.54 -7.81
C ILE A 4 -18.05 10.44 -6.84
N GLY A 5 -19.17 11.00 -7.26
CA GLY A 5 -20.43 10.86 -6.57
C GLY A 5 -21.08 9.49 -6.81
N TRP A 6 -22.19 9.26 -6.12
CA TRP A 6 -23.01 8.06 -6.30
C TRP A 6 -23.51 7.90 -7.74
N SER A 7 -23.77 9.02 -8.42
CA SER A 7 -24.15 9.08 -9.84
C SER A 7 -23.06 8.54 -10.76
N GLU A 8 -21.82 9.01 -10.58
CA GLU A 8 -20.67 8.64 -11.40
C GLU A 8 -20.32 7.16 -11.22
N LEU A 9 -20.38 6.65 -9.99
CA LEU A 9 -20.22 5.21 -9.71
C LEU A 9 -21.28 4.36 -10.43
N LEU A 10 -22.52 4.83 -10.49
CA LEU A 10 -23.60 4.14 -11.19
C LEU A 10 -23.33 4.08 -12.70
N VAL A 11 -22.91 5.20 -13.31
CA VAL A 11 -22.55 5.26 -14.73
C VAL A 11 -21.40 4.33 -15.05
N ILE A 12 -20.34 4.34 -14.23
CA ILE A 12 -19.20 3.42 -14.37
C ILE A 12 -19.67 1.97 -14.24
N GLY A 13 -20.56 1.67 -13.29
CA GLY A 13 -21.16 0.35 -13.12
C GLY A 13 -21.91 -0.13 -14.36
N VAL A 14 -22.76 0.72 -14.96
CA VAL A 14 -23.49 0.41 -16.20
C VAL A 14 -22.52 0.16 -17.36
N VAL A 15 -21.52 1.02 -17.55
CA VAL A 15 -20.52 0.86 -18.61
C VAL A 15 -19.74 -0.44 -18.41
N ALA A 16 -19.33 -0.75 -17.17
CA ALA A 16 -18.64 -2.00 -16.85
C ALA A 16 -19.52 -3.23 -17.14
N LEU A 17 -20.82 -3.17 -16.85
CA LEU A 17 -21.77 -4.23 -17.18
C LEU A 17 -21.92 -4.45 -18.70
N ILE A 18 -21.87 -3.38 -19.50
CA ILE A 18 -21.95 -3.48 -20.96
C ILE A 18 -20.66 -4.08 -21.54
N VAL A 19 -19.51 -3.59 -21.08
CA VAL A 19 -18.19 -3.97 -21.63
C VAL A 19 -17.79 -5.39 -21.20
N VAL A 20 -17.91 -5.69 -19.91
CA VAL A 20 -17.48 -6.98 -19.35
C VAL A 20 -18.61 -8.01 -19.42
N GLY A 21 -19.86 -7.58 -19.31
CA GLY A 21 -21.02 -8.45 -19.21
C GLY A 21 -21.49 -8.64 -17.76
N PRO A 22 -22.82 -8.68 -17.50
CA PRO A 22 -23.37 -8.81 -16.15
C PRO A 22 -23.08 -10.15 -15.48
N LYS A 23 -22.82 -11.20 -16.27
CA LYS A 23 -22.50 -12.54 -15.76
C LYS A 23 -21.01 -12.70 -15.44
N ASP A 24 -20.14 -11.94 -16.10
CA ASP A 24 -18.69 -12.09 -16.01
C ASP A 24 -18.09 -11.24 -14.90
N LEU A 25 -18.67 -10.06 -14.60
CA LEU A 25 -18.29 -9.24 -13.44
C LEU A 25 -18.23 -10.01 -12.11
N PRO A 26 -19.27 -10.75 -11.68
CA PRO A 26 -19.23 -11.50 -10.42
C PRO A 26 -18.26 -12.68 -10.46
N VAL A 27 -17.96 -13.24 -11.64
CA VAL A 27 -16.92 -14.28 -11.79
C VAL A 27 -15.54 -13.64 -11.65
N MET A 28 -15.32 -12.49 -12.28
CA MET A 28 -14.07 -11.74 -12.24
C MET A 28 -13.73 -11.28 -10.82
N PHE A 29 -14.71 -10.76 -10.06
CA PHE A 29 -14.52 -10.43 -8.65
C PHE A 29 -14.16 -11.64 -7.79
N ARG A 30 -14.75 -12.82 -8.05
CA ARG A 30 -14.39 -14.06 -7.34
C ARG A 30 -12.97 -14.50 -7.68
N THR A 31 -12.57 -14.42 -8.94
CA THR A 31 -11.22 -14.79 -9.40
C THR A 31 -10.17 -13.85 -8.81
N LEU A 32 -10.38 -12.54 -8.92
CA LEU A 32 -9.52 -11.52 -8.30
C LEU A 32 -9.47 -11.68 -6.79
N GLY A 33 -10.61 -11.94 -6.15
CA GLY A 33 -10.68 -12.17 -4.71
C GLY A 33 -9.85 -13.38 -4.27
N ARG A 34 -9.94 -14.50 -5.00
CA ARG A 34 -9.12 -15.70 -4.74
C ARG A 34 -7.64 -15.44 -4.95
N PHE A 35 -7.28 -14.72 -6.01
CA PHE A 35 -5.90 -14.35 -6.29
C PHE A 35 -5.31 -13.48 -5.17
N THR A 36 -6.02 -12.41 -4.80
CA THR A 36 -5.62 -11.52 -3.70
C THR A 36 -5.57 -12.25 -2.36
N ALA A 37 -6.51 -13.16 -2.10
CA ALA A 37 -6.49 -13.98 -0.87
C ALA A 37 -5.25 -14.89 -0.81
N LYS A 38 -4.89 -15.50 -1.94
CA LYS A 38 -3.68 -16.32 -2.05
C LYS A 38 -2.41 -15.48 -1.87
N ALA A 39 -2.31 -14.33 -2.54
CA ALA A 39 -1.20 -13.40 -2.37
C ALA A 39 -1.07 -12.93 -0.92
N ARG A 40 -2.20 -12.62 -0.26
CA ARG A 40 -2.22 -12.23 1.16
C ARG A 40 -1.80 -13.39 2.08
N ALA A 41 -2.18 -14.62 1.76
CA ALA A 41 -1.75 -15.80 2.50
C ALA A 41 -0.24 -16.02 2.38
N MET A 42 0.30 -15.93 1.17
CA MET A 42 1.75 -16.00 0.92
C MET A 42 2.51 -14.89 1.64
N GLY A 43 2.00 -13.66 1.63
CA GLY A 43 2.61 -12.55 2.38
C GLY A 43 2.65 -12.79 3.88
N ARG A 44 1.60 -13.40 4.47
CA ARG A 44 1.60 -13.77 5.90
C ARG A 44 2.61 -14.87 6.20
N GLU A 45 2.77 -15.85 5.32
CA GLU A 45 3.73 -16.93 5.49
C GLU A 45 5.17 -16.43 5.33
N PHE A 46 5.42 -15.56 4.36
CA PHE A 46 6.70 -14.86 4.21
C PHE A 46 7.02 -14.00 5.43
N GLN A 47 6.06 -13.25 5.97
CA GLN A 47 6.27 -12.45 7.18
C GLN A 47 6.68 -13.34 8.36
N ARG A 48 6.01 -14.50 8.55
CA ARG A 48 6.38 -15.46 9.60
C ARG A 48 7.77 -16.03 9.39
N ALA A 49 8.08 -16.47 8.17
CA ALA A 49 9.40 -17.01 7.84
C ALA A 49 10.52 -15.97 8.00
N MET A 50 10.25 -14.71 7.65
CA MET A 50 11.17 -13.59 7.89
C MET A 50 11.30 -13.25 9.37
N ASP A 51 10.22 -13.29 10.15
CA ASP A 51 10.26 -13.07 11.59
C ASP A 51 11.08 -14.16 12.30
N ASP A 52 10.93 -15.42 11.89
CA ASP A 52 11.68 -16.56 12.41
C ASP A 52 13.16 -16.49 11.99
N ALA A 53 13.42 -16.23 10.70
CA ALA A 53 14.78 -16.02 10.20
C ALA A 53 15.46 -14.82 10.86
N ALA A 54 14.75 -13.71 11.10
CA ALA A 54 15.30 -12.52 11.74
C ALA A 54 15.64 -12.73 13.22
N ARG A 55 14.92 -13.63 13.90
CA ARG A 55 15.25 -14.07 15.26
C ARG A 55 16.51 -14.95 15.29
N GLU A 56 16.71 -15.77 14.26
CA GLU A 56 17.83 -16.72 14.17
C GLU A 56 19.12 -16.11 13.58
N SER A 57 19.00 -15.12 12.68
CA SER A 57 20.14 -14.56 11.92
C SER A 57 20.53 -13.12 12.27
N GLY A 58 20.00 -12.51 13.33
CA GLY A 58 20.31 -11.12 13.70
C GLY A 58 19.83 -10.07 12.68
N VAL A 59 19.15 -10.48 11.61
CA VAL A 59 18.59 -9.62 10.55
C VAL A 59 17.60 -8.60 11.10
N LYS A 60 17.06 -8.80 12.30
CA LYS A 60 16.26 -7.79 13.01
C LYS A 60 17.03 -6.48 13.20
N GLU A 61 18.34 -6.56 13.45
CA GLU A 61 19.21 -5.41 13.64
C GLU A 61 19.51 -4.71 12.31
N THR A 62 19.71 -5.47 11.24
CA THR A 62 19.82 -4.93 9.86
C THR A 62 18.50 -4.31 9.38
N ALA A 63 17.36 -4.91 9.70
CA ALA A 63 16.05 -4.37 9.38
C ALA A 63 15.75 -3.10 10.18
N ASP A 64 16.14 -3.03 11.46
CA ASP A 64 16.07 -1.82 12.27
C ASP A 64 17.03 -0.74 11.77
N ASP A 65 18.23 -1.09 11.31
CA ASP A 65 19.17 -0.16 10.71
C ASP A 65 18.71 0.33 9.33
N LEU A 66 18.15 -0.52 8.48
CA LEU A 66 17.49 -0.10 7.24
C LEU A 66 16.27 0.75 7.55
N ARG A 67 15.46 0.42 8.55
CA ARG A 67 14.30 1.20 8.95
C ARG A 67 14.70 2.54 9.54
N LYS A 68 15.79 2.61 10.32
CA LYS A 68 16.42 3.85 10.77
C LYS A 68 17.02 4.60 9.61
N MET A 69 17.65 3.96 8.62
CA MET A 69 18.15 4.64 7.42
C MET A 69 16.99 5.15 6.57
N THR A 70 15.89 4.42 6.44
CA THR A 70 14.72 4.82 5.65
C THR A 70 13.89 5.87 6.39
N SER A 71 13.81 5.81 7.73
CA SER A 71 13.18 6.86 8.55
C SER A 71 14.08 8.09 8.71
N LYS A 72 15.41 7.93 8.65
CA LYS A 72 16.36 9.05 8.57
C LYS A 72 16.41 9.64 7.16
N ASN A 73 16.10 8.85 6.12
CA ASN A 73 16.04 9.26 4.70
C ASN A 73 14.69 9.83 4.23
N ALA A 74 13.80 10.20 5.16
CA ALA A 74 12.93 11.36 4.96
C ALA A 74 13.72 12.71 5.07
N LEU A 75 15.06 12.62 5.03
CA LEU A 75 16.05 13.64 4.63
C LEU A 75 15.42 14.77 3.81
N GLY A 76 15.04 15.84 4.49
CA GLY A 76 14.55 17.03 3.83
C GLY A 76 13.42 17.66 4.59
N LEU A 77 12.45 16.91 5.12
CA LEU A 77 11.25 17.54 5.69
C LEU A 77 11.55 18.27 7.01
N ASP A 78 12.34 17.70 7.92
CA ASP A 78 12.74 18.39 9.16
C ASP A 78 13.74 19.54 8.90
N ALA A 79 14.57 19.42 7.87
CA ALA A 79 15.53 20.46 7.49
C ALA A 79 14.85 21.61 6.75
N LEU A 80 13.84 21.30 5.93
CA LEU A 80 12.96 22.25 5.25
C LEU A 80 12.02 22.95 6.24
N ASP A 81 11.50 22.23 7.25
CA ASP A 81 10.65 22.80 8.30
C ASP A 81 11.44 23.73 9.24
N LYS A 82 12.68 23.34 9.59
CA LYS A 82 13.61 24.24 10.30
C LYS A 82 14.06 25.44 9.46
N ALA A 83 14.21 25.27 8.14
CA ALA A 83 14.55 26.38 7.26
C ALA A 83 13.35 27.34 7.13
N ALA A 84 12.15 26.81 6.86
CA ALA A 84 10.92 27.57 6.71
C ALA A 84 10.58 28.39 7.97
N SER A 85 10.63 27.77 9.16
CA SER A 85 10.39 28.47 10.43
C SER A 85 11.43 29.53 10.76
N LYS A 86 12.67 29.39 10.28
CA LYS A 86 13.72 30.39 10.44
C LYS A 86 13.55 31.58 9.49
N PHE A 87 12.97 31.36 8.30
CA PHE A 87 12.59 32.42 7.37
C PHE A 87 11.32 33.17 7.81
N GLU A 88 10.37 32.50 8.45
CA GLU A 88 9.14 33.13 8.96
C GLU A 88 9.39 34.05 10.16
N LYS A 89 10.49 33.85 10.90
CA LYS A 89 10.84 34.62 12.09
C LYS A 89 11.61 35.92 11.82
N TRP A 90 11.77 36.33 10.57
CA TRP A 90 12.49 37.55 10.18
C TRP A 90 11.56 38.60 9.57
#